data_AF-A0AAV6TNG4-F1
#
_entry.id   AF-A0AAV6TNG4-F1
#
_cell.length_a   1.000
_cell.length_b   1.000
_cell.length_c   1.000
_cell.angle_alpha   90.00
_cell.angle_beta   90.00
_cell.angle_gamma   90.00
#
_symmetry.space_group_name_H-M   'P 1'
#
loop_
_entity.id
_entity.type
_entity.pdbx_description
1 polymer ?
#
loop_
_entity_poly.entity_id
_entity_poly.type
_entity_poly.pdbx_seq_one_letter_code
_entity_poly.pdbx_strand_id
1 'polypeptide(L)'
;MAEGDDRSSKRRKKDEDVNSSVAFTPREYQIEILEAARRTNTIACLGTGTGKTFIAVMLIREMAHEVRKPYLEGGKRVFFLVPTVPLVTQQAKTISDHTDLRVQGFYGDMDVDSWDKEEWENKFIENEVLVMTAEIFRIIMDHVFIQFPASSF
;
A
#
# COMPACT_ATOMS: atom_id res chain seq x y z
N MET A 1 13.63 -63.78 31.86
CA MET A 1 14.04 -63.69 30.44
C MET A 1 12.76 -63.64 29.62
N ALA A 2 12.39 -62.60 28.88
CA ALA A 2 12.81 -61.21 28.77
C ALA A 2 11.57 -60.48 28.18
N GLU A 3 11.38 -59.21 28.56
CA GLU A 3 10.97 -58.04 27.75
C GLU A 3 9.88 -58.21 26.67
N GLY A 4 8.92 -57.32 26.44
CA GLY A 4 8.70 -55.91 26.78
C GLY A 4 7.57 -55.47 25.84
N ASP A 5 6.48 -54.92 26.38
CA ASP A 5 6.23 -53.48 26.47
C ASP A 5 5.87 -52.81 25.12
N ASP A 6 4.59 -52.44 25.08
CA ASP A 6 3.91 -51.58 24.15
C ASP A 6 4.71 -50.31 23.85
N ARG A 7 5.01 -50.04 22.57
CA ARG A 7 5.60 -48.76 22.19
C ARG A 7 5.33 -48.37 20.73
N SER A 8 4.62 -47.25 20.62
CA SER A 8 4.90 -46.14 19.69
C SER A 8 4.04 -46.01 18.43
N SER A 9 2.80 -45.56 18.66
CA SER A 9 2.40 -44.16 18.40
C SER A 9 3.24 -43.35 17.38
N LYS A 10 3.12 -43.62 16.08
CA LYS A 10 3.52 -42.62 15.05
C LYS A 10 2.44 -41.55 14.87
N ARG A 11 2.30 -40.69 15.89
CA ARG A 11 1.75 -39.34 15.73
C ARG A 11 2.65 -38.61 14.73
N ARG A 12 2.21 -38.49 13.49
CA ARG A 12 2.75 -37.49 12.56
C ARG A 12 2.36 -36.11 13.10
N LYS A 13 3.22 -35.53 13.96
CA LYS A 13 3.25 -34.08 14.15
C LYS A 13 3.64 -33.51 12.79
N LYS A 14 2.65 -32.96 12.10
CA LYS A 14 2.89 -32.05 10.99
C LYS A 14 3.20 -30.74 11.69
N ASP A 15 4.47 -30.43 11.80
CA ASP A 15 4.94 -29.17 12.35
C ASP A 15 4.24 -28.05 11.57
N GLU A 16 3.48 -27.25 12.32
CA GLU A 16 2.92 -26.01 11.84
C GLU A 16 4.10 -25.10 11.53
N ASP A 17 4.43 -24.97 10.24
CA ASP A 17 5.09 -23.77 9.74
C ASP A 17 4.13 -22.60 9.96
N VAL A 18 4.08 -22.12 11.20
CA VAL A 18 3.60 -20.78 11.53
C VAL A 18 4.58 -19.85 10.82
N ASN A 19 4.23 -19.49 9.59
CA ASN A 19 4.84 -18.39 8.87
C ASN A 19 4.84 -17.20 9.83
N SER A 20 6.00 -16.91 10.40
CA SER A 20 6.18 -15.79 11.31
C SER A 20 6.06 -14.51 10.49
N SER A 21 4.84 -14.10 10.19
CA SER A 21 4.54 -12.69 10.07
C SER A 21 4.97 -12.12 11.41
N VAL A 22 6.16 -11.53 11.46
CA VAL A 22 6.62 -10.79 12.64
C VAL A 22 5.46 -9.90 13.03
N ALA A 23 4.83 -10.17 14.17
CA ALA A 23 3.71 -9.39 14.64
C ALA A 23 4.23 -7.96 14.82
N PHE A 24 3.89 -7.10 13.85
CA PHE A 24 4.44 -5.76 13.79
C PHE A 24 3.64 -4.92 14.77
N THR A 25 4.23 -4.61 15.92
CA THR A 25 3.65 -3.68 16.89
C THR A 25 4.12 -2.26 16.55
N PRO A 26 3.22 -1.34 16.14
CA PRO A 26 3.59 0.04 15.90
C PRO A 26 4.12 0.71 17.17
N ARG A 27 5.04 1.66 17.00
CA ARG A 27 5.48 2.52 18.11
C ARG A 27 4.41 3.58 18.40
N GLU A 28 4.35 4.05 19.64
CA GLU A 28 3.34 5.02 20.11
C GLU A 28 3.26 6.27 19.21
N TYR A 29 4.40 6.89 18.89
CA TYR A 29 4.43 8.05 17.98
C TYR A 29 3.89 7.75 16.57
N GLN A 30 4.00 6.50 16.09
CA GLN A 30 3.47 6.12 14.78
C GLN A 30 1.95 6.03 14.82
N ILE A 31 1.38 5.60 15.96
CA ILE A 31 -0.06 5.55 16.20
C ILE A 31 -0.61 6.97 16.30
N GLU A 32 0.03 7.86 17.04
CA GLU A 32 -0.38 9.26 17.16
C GLU A 32 -0.42 9.97 15.79
N ILE A 33 0.62 9.78 14.97
CA ILE A 33 0.68 10.36 13.62
C ILE A 33 -0.40 9.74 12.72
N LEU A 34 -0.64 8.43 12.82
CA LEU A 34 -1.72 7.77 12.09
C LEU A 34 -3.08 8.35 12.46
N GLU A 35 -3.36 8.51 13.76
CA GLU A 35 -4.61 9.10 14.24
C GLU A 35 -4.80 10.54 13.75
N ALA A 36 -3.75 11.35 13.76
CA ALA A 36 -3.78 12.70 13.19
C ALA A 36 -4.09 12.65 11.69
N ALA A 37 -3.37 11.82 10.93
CA ALA A 37 -3.51 11.69 9.48
C ALA A 37 -4.88 11.15 9.04
N ARG A 38 -5.55 10.35 9.88
CA ARG A 38 -6.92 9.87 9.63
C ARG A 38 -7.98 10.96 9.75
N ARG A 39 -7.72 12.00 10.56
CA ARG A 39 -8.68 13.07 10.83
C ARG A 39 -8.45 14.28 9.92
N THR A 40 -7.20 14.56 9.56
CA THR A 40 -6.82 15.77 8.82
C THR A 40 -5.51 15.59 8.05
N ASN A 41 -5.30 16.42 7.03
CA ASN A 41 -4.06 16.49 6.27
C ASN A 41 -2.88 16.78 7.21
N THR A 42 -1.88 15.88 7.20
CA THR A 42 -0.80 15.88 8.18
C THR A 42 0.56 15.84 7.50
N ILE A 43 1.47 16.74 7.91
CA ILE A 43 2.88 16.71 7.53
C ILE A 43 3.66 16.08 8.69
N ALA A 44 4.16 14.85 8.51
CA ALA A 44 4.91 14.13 9.53
C ALA A 44 6.42 14.42 9.45
N CYS A 45 6.92 15.20 10.41
CA CYS A 45 8.35 15.56 10.51
C CYS A 45 9.16 14.47 11.22
N LEU A 46 9.65 13.47 10.48
CA LEU A 46 10.38 12.33 11.04
C LEU A 46 11.74 12.11 10.36
N GLY A 47 12.76 11.79 11.17
CA GLY A 47 14.10 11.43 10.70
C GLY A 47 14.13 10.17 9.81
N THR A 48 15.24 9.91 9.12
CA THR A 48 15.43 8.67 8.35
C THR A 48 15.44 7.45 9.28
N GLY A 49 14.99 6.28 8.80
CA GLY A 49 14.97 5.04 9.58
C GLY A 49 13.89 4.95 10.69
N THR A 50 13.05 5.96 10.83
CA THR A 50 11.96 6.00 11.85
C THR A 50 10.67 5.31 11.41
N GLY A 51 10.64 4.71 10.22
CA GLY A 51 9.47 3.99 9.70
C GLY A 51 8.37 4.87 9.09
N LYS A 52 8.73 5.93 8.36
CA LYS A 52 7.77 6.79 7.63
C LYS A 52 6.86 6.00 6.68
N THR A 53 7.45 5.12 5.86
CA THR A 53 6.68 4.22 4.98
C THR A 53 5.68 3.40 5.77
N PHE A 54 6.06 2.93 6.96
CA PHE A 54 5.18 2.11 7.78
C PHE A 54 3.92 2.87 8.24
N ILE A 55 4.06 4.15 8.61
CA ILE A 55 2.92 5.01 8.94
C ILE A 55 1.99 5.15 7.72
N ALA A 56 2.55 5.36 6.53
CA ALA A 56 1.77 5.47 5.31
C ALA A 56 1.03 4.15 4.98
N VAL A 57 1.68 3.00 5.16
CA VAL A 57 1.04 1.68 5.00
C VAL A 57 -0.12 1.50 5.98
N MET A 58 0.04 1.88 7.25
CA MET A 58 -1.06 1.83 8.21
C MET A 58 -2.23 2.71 7.79
N LEU A 59 -1.95 3.93 7.30
CA LEU A 59 -2.99 4.84 6.81
C LEU A 59 -3.73 4.26 5.61
N ILE A 60 -3.02 3.67 4.65
CA ILE A 60 -3.62 3.00 3.49
C ILE A 60 -4.55 1.87 3.95
N ARG A 61 -4.16 1.08 4.95
CA ARG A 61 -5.00 0.01 5.52
C ARG A 61 -6.26 0.55 6.18
N GLU A 62 -6.16 1.63 6.94
CA GLU A 62 -7.32 2.29 7.57
C GLU A 62 -8.30 2.83 6.52
N MET A 63 -7.76 3.36 5.40
CA MET A 63 -8.55 3.87 4.27
C MET A 63 -8.99 2.79 3.29
N ALA A 64 -8.66 1.51 3.52
CA ALA A 64 -8.91 0.41 2.58
C ALA A 64 -10.39 0.29 2.17
N HIS A 65 -11.31 0.59 3.09
CA HIS A 65 -12.76 0.55 2.85
C HIS A 65 -13.25 1.59 1.83
N GLU A 66 -12.54 2.72 1.67
CA GLU A 66 -12.89 3.76 0.70
C GLU A 66 -12.28 3.50 -0.68
N VAL A 67 -11.13 2.85 -0.72
CA VAL A 67 -10.37 2.60 -1.96
C VAL A 67 -10.78 1.31 -2.65
N ARG A 68 -11.27 0.30 -1.90
CA ARG A 68 -11.77 -0.97 -2.48
C ARG A 68 -13.04 -0.81 -3.30
N LYS A 69 -13.78 0.29 -3.12
CA LYS A 69 -14.92 0.59 -3.99
C LYS A 69 -14.45 0.69 -5.45
N PRO A 70 -15.24 0.19 -6.41
CA PRO A 70 -14.91 0.36 -7.82
C PRO A 70 -14.72 1.84 -8.17
N TYR A 71 -13.72 2.16 -9.00
CA TYR A 71 -13.42 3.56 -9.37
C TYR A 71 -14.65 4.27 -9.95
N LEU A 72 -15.33 3.59 -10.87
CA LEU A 72 -16.53 4.09 -11.56
C LEU A 72 -17.74 4.27 -10.63
N GLU A 73 -17.70 3.70 -9.41
CA GLU A 73 -18.72 3.85 -8.37
C GLU A 73 -18.30 4.87 -7.29
N GLY A 74 -17.30 5.71 -7.58
CA GLY A 74 -16.78 6.72 -6.66
C GLY A 74 -15.76 6.19 -5.65
N GLY A 75 -15.12 5.05 -5.96
CA GLY A 75 -14.02 4.54 -5.16
C GLY A 75 -12.77 5.40 -5.23
N LYS A 76 -12.14 5.62 -4.07
CA LYS A 76 -10.95 6.49 -3.97
C LYS A 76 -9.69 5.78 -4.48
N ARG A 77 -8.67 6.57 -4.84
CA ARG A 77 -7.34 6.08 -5.22
C ARG A 77 -6.28 6.73 -4.37
N VAL A 78 -5.29 5.93 -3.96
CA VAL A 78 -4.12 6.43 -3.22
C VAL A 78 -3.00 6.68 -4.21
N PHE A 79 -2.46 7.88 -4.19
CA PHE A 79 -1.21 8.21 -4.88
C PHE A 79 -0.07 8.24 -3.85
N PHE A 80 0.92 7.37 -4.03
CA PHE A 80 2.13 7.32 -3.21
C PHE A 80 3.30 7.86 -4.03
N LEU A 81 3.71 9.10 -3.73
CA LEU A 81 4.73 9.80 -4.49
C LEU A 81 6.13 9.57 -3.91
N VAL A 82 7.09 9.24 -4.77
CA VAL A 82 8.50 9.02 -4.41
C VAL A 82 9.43 9.86 -5.27
N PRO A 83 10.66 10.17 -4.81
CA PRO A 83 11.54 11.06 -5.55
C PRO A 83 12.25 10.40 -6.73
N THR A 84 12.35 9.06 -6.78
CA THR A 84 13.11 8.36 -7.82
C THR A 84 12.43 7.07 -8.29
N VAL A 85 12.73 6.66 -9.53
CA VAL A 85 12.19 5.44 -10.14
C VAL A 85 12.52 4.16 -9.34
N PRO A 86 13.74 3.92 -8.83
CA PRO A 86 14.00 2.74 -8.00
C PRO A 86 13.14 2.67 -6.74
N LEU A 87 12.79 3.83 -6.15
CA LEU A 87 11.90 3.88 -5.00
C LEU A 87 10.44 3.55 -5.38
N VAL A 88 10.03 3.74 -6.64
CA VAL A 88 8.68 3.36 -7.09
C VAL A 88 8.50 1.87 -6.87
N THR A 89 9.42 1.07 -7.40
CA THR A 89 9.35 -0.38 -7.32
C THR A 89 9.49 -0.88 -5.88
N GLN A 90 10.41 -0.28 -5.10
CA GLN A 90 10.62 -0.64 -3.70
C GLN A 90 9.39 -0.37 -2.83
N GLN A 91 8.78 0.80 -2.97
CA GLN A 91 7.63 1.19 -2.15
C GLN A 91 6.36 0.46 -2.61
N ALA A 92 6.16 0.27 -3.92
CA ALA A 92 5.04 -0.54 -4.43
C ALA A 92 5.08 -1.96 -3.86
N LYS A 93 6.25 -2.61 -3.87
CA LYS A 93 6.44 -3.93 -3.24
C LYS A 93 6.12 -3.87 -1.75
N THR A 94 6.65 -2.89 -1.03
CA THR A 94 6.44 -2.76 0.41
C THR A 94 4.95 -2.63 0.75
N ILE A 95 4.20 -1.81 0.02
CA ILE A 95 2.76 -1.63 0.23
C ILE A 95 2.00 -2.92 -0.15
N SER A 96 2.36 -3.56 -1.26
CA SER A 96 1.75 -4.83 -1.70
C SER A 96 2.01 -5.98 -0.72
N ASP A 97 3.17 -6.02 -0.06
CA ASP A 97 3.49 -7.07 0.92
C ASP A 97 2.68 -6.90 2.23
N HIS A 98 2.18 -5.69 2.52
CA HIS A 98 1.52 -5.35 3.79
C HIS A 98 0.03 -5.02 3.65
N THR A 99 -0.51 -5.08 2.44
CA THR A 99 -1.91 -4.83 2.13
C THR A 99 -2.41 -5.87 1.12
N ASP A 100 -3.70 -6.09 1.09
CA ASP A 100 -4.40 -6.92 0.09
C ASP A 100 -4.94 -6.08 -1.07
N LEU A 101 -4.45 -4.85 -1.23
CA LEU A 101 -4.88 -3.92 -2.27
C LEU A 101 -4.14 -4.16 -3.59
N ARG A 102 -4.75 -3.75 -4.70
CA ARG A 102 -4.12 -3.73 -6.03
C ARG A 102 -3.17 -2.54 -6.11
N VAL A 103 -1.86 -2.83 -6.02
CA VAL A 103 -0.79 -1.82 -6.04
C VAL A 103 0.00 -1.92 -7.35
N GLN A 104 0.20 -0.78 -8.03
CA GLN A 104 1.06 -0.70 -9.20
C GLN A 104 2.02 0.49 -9.12
N GLY A 105 3.27 0.25 -9.54
CA GLY A 105 4.27 1.29 -9.72
C GLY A 105 4.29 1.80 -11.17
N PHE A 106 4.41 3.11 -11.36
CA PHE A 106 4.48 3.81 -12.64
C PHE A 106 5.79 4.58 -12.76
N TYR A 107 6.49 4.40 -13.88
CA TYR A 107 7.79 5.00 -14.17
C TYR A 107 7.95 5.22 -15.70
N GLY A 108 8.87 6.09 -16.11
CA GLY A 108 8.96 6.59 -17.50
C GLY A 108 9.09 5.52 -18.58
N ASP A 109 9.75 4.39 -18.29
CA ASP A 109 9.90 3.27 -19.24
C ASP A 109 8.56 2.57 -19.59
N MET A 110 7.46 2.91 -18.93
CA MET A 110 6.11 2.42 -19.24
C MET A 110 5.37 3.27 -20.28
N ASP A 111 6.06 4.25 -20.89
CA ASP A 111 5.49 5.16 -21.89
C ASP A 111 4.27 5.93 -21.36
N VAL A 112 4.30 6.26 -20.06
CA VAL A 112 3.23 6.97 -19.36
C VAL A 112 2.90 8.35 -19.95
N ASP A 113 3.85 8.92 -20.70
CA ASP A 113 3.74 10.22 -21.35
C ASP A 113 2.84 10.19 -22.58
N SER A 114 2.61 9.01 -23.17
CA SER A 114 1.78 8.83 -24.36
C SER A 114 0.34 8.43 -24.06
N TRP A 115 0.04 8.08 -22.81
CA TRP A 115 -1.28 7.61 -22.39
C TRP A 115 -2.30 8.75 -22.39
N ASP A 116 -3.46 8.48 -22.98
CA ASP A 116 -4.58 9.40 -22.97
C ASP A 116 -5.44 9.22 -21.70
N LYS A 117 -6.56 9.95 -21.66
CA LYS A 117 -7.48 9.94 -20.52
C LYS A 117 -8.09 8.55 -20.29
N GLU A 118 -8.42 7.81 -21.36
CA GLU A 118 -9.01 6.48 -21.29
C GLU A 118 -8.01 5.47 -20.72
N GLU A 119 -6.74 5.52 -21.15
CA GLU A 119 -5.71 4.65 -20.55
C GLU A 119 -5.54 4.93 -19.05
N TRP A 120 -5.49 6.19 -18.63
CA TRP A 120 -5.38 6.53 -17.21
C TRP A 120 -6.62 6.10 -16.41
N GLU A 121 -7.82 6.26 -16.97
CA GLU A 121 -9.05 5.76 -16.35
C GLU A 121 -9.00 4.24 -16.17
N ASN A 122 -8.51 3.50 -17.17
CA ASN A 122 -8.30 2.06 -17.06
C ASN A 122 -7.32 1.72 -15.93
N LYS A 123 -6.22 2.46 -15.80
CA LYS A 123 -5.27 2.27 -14.67
C LYS A 123 -5.88 2.58 -13.32
N PHE A 124 -6.80 3.54 -13.23
CA PHE A 124 -7.57 3.79 -12.01
C PHE A 124 -8.59 2.68 -11.75
N ILE A 125 -9.20 2.07 -12.76
CA ILE A 125 -10.10 0.92 -12.54
C ILE A 125 -9.31 -0.29 -12.00
N GLU A 126 -8.17 -0.58 -12.61
CA GLU A 126 -7.33 -1.75 -12.31
C GLU A 126 -6.64 -1.66 -10.94
N ASN A 127 -6.29 -0.46 -10.47
CA ASN A 127 -5.46 -0.29 -9.28
C ASN A 127 -6.15 0.52 -8.19
N GLU A 128 -5.81 0.24 -6.93
CA GLU A 128 -6.30 0.98 -5.76
C GLU A 128 -5.21 1.91 -5.21
N VAL A 129 -3.94 1.50 -5.33
CA VAL A 129 -2.77 2.28 -4.95
C VAL A 129 -1.83 2.43 -6.15
N LEU A 130 -1.51 3.67 -6.49
CA LEU A 130 -0.60 4.03 -7.56
C LEU A 130 0.67 4.65 -6.96
N VAL A 131 1.81 4.02 -7.20
CA VAL A 131 3.11 4.51 -6.74
C VAL A 131 3.85 5.12 -7.91
N MET A 132 4.34 6.35 -7.80
CA MET A 132 4.95 7.06 -8.93
C MET A 132 5.86 8.20 -8.49
N THR A 133 6.57 8.80 -9.44
CA THR A 133 7.27 10.07 -9.21
C THR A 133 6.30 11.25 -9.29
N ALA A 134 6.70 12.39 -8.71
CA ALA A 134 5.92 13.62 -8.81
C ALA A 134 5.74 14.10 -10.26
N GLU A 135 6.70 13.78 -11.14
CA GLU A 135 6.65 14.11 -12.56
C GLU A 135 5.52 13.38 -13.28
N ILE A 136 5.38 12.07 -13.06
CA ILE A 136 4.29 11.28 -13.66
C ILE A 136 2.95 11.76 -13.12
N PHE A 137 2.87 12.05 -11.81
CA PHE A 137 1.65 12.61 -11.24
C PHE A 137 1.25 13.94 -11.90
N ARG A 138 2.22 14.80 -12.23
CA ARG A 138 1.98 16.05 -12.96
C ARG A 138 1.38 15.77 -14.35
N ILE A 139 1.90 14.78 -15.07
CA ILE A 139 1.39 14.39 -16.38
C ILE A 139 -0.06 13.94 -16.28
N ILE A 140 -0.41 13.11 -15.29
CA ILE A 140 -1.80 12.70 -15.03
C ILE A 140 -2.70 13.93 -14.79
N MET A 141 -2.24 14.88 -13.98
CA MET A 141 -3.00 16.09 -13.68
C MET A 141 -3.30 16.93 -14.94
N ASP A 142 -2.34 17.00 -15.87
CA ASP A 142 -2.48 17.73 -17.13
C ASP A 142 -3.44 17.02 -18.11
N HIS A 143 -3.43 15.68 -18.14
CA HIS A 143 -4.21 14.89 -19.11
C HIS A 143 -5.64 14.58 -18.64
N VAL A 144 -5.82 14.26 -17.36
CA VAL A 144 -7.08 13.67 -16.88
C VAL A 144 -8.10 14.71 -16.43
N PHE A 145 -7.71 15.99 -16.27
CA PHE A 145 -8.53 17.02 -15.63
C PHE A 145 -9.22 16.43 -14.39
N ILE A 146 -8.43 16.01 -13.40
CA ILE A 146 -8.98 15.57 -12.12
C ILE A 146 -9.78 16.74 -11.54
N GLN A 147 -11.11 16.65 -11.64
CA GLN A 147 -12.00 17.61 -11.02
C GLN A 147 -11.91 17.41 -9.52
N PHE A 148 -11.13 18.23 -8.84
CA PHE A 148 -11.23 18.32 -7.39
C PHE A 148 -12.64 18.84 -7.08
N PRO A 149 -13.46 18.12 -6.29
CA PRO A 149 -14.74 18.65 -5.87
C PRO A 149 -14.50 20.00 -5.20
N ALA A 150 -15.20 21.03 -5.66
CA ALA A 150 -15.10 22.37 -5.11
C ALA A 150 -15.32 22.27 -3.59
N SER A 151 -14.31 22.65 -2.82
CA SER A 151 -14.41 22.69 -1.37
C SER A 151 -15.35 23.83 -1.02
N SER A 152 -16.61 23.51 -0.69
CA SER A 152 -17.51 24.45 -0.04
C SER A 152 -16.96 24.72 1.36
N PHE A 153 -16.34 25.89 1.54
CA PHE A 153 -15.98 26.45 2.83
C PHE A 153 -17.22 26.88 3.61
#